data_AF-A0A084F0R2-F1
#
_entry.id   AF-A0A084F0R2-F1
#
_cell.length_a   1.000
_cell.length_b   1.000
_cell.length_c   1.000
_cell.angle_alpha   90.00
_cell.angle_beta   90.00
_cell.angle_gamma   90.00
#
_symmetry.space_group_name_H-M   'P 1'
#
loop_
_entity.id
_entity.type
_entity.pdbx_description
1 polymer ?
#
loop_
_entity_poly.entity_id
_entity_poly.type
_entity_poly.pdbx_seq_one_letter_code
_entity_poly.pdbx_strand_id
1 'polypeptide(L)'
;MAIEPAGRLNDKSINEYGYNAISLFYQDNGISIPNINDYNEKEQKPTNSIPVETKQIVPLESISSLIINPEPRKNEQAKIGPDYTLELNNRNSHFINLMVDPYKAFEMLAKNLDKAGYKIQNHKPLKDERFNSFEEYAKHINNKIKEYVKAVANLPRIKSLREGYTNVLFAETAEKLDISDHGTLTLYYFQQPTLFPILYAKPDSETPGFGLFFPKPNSHNADKWFDNWFGIGAAENNDPQAGNSWRTSLYEGYKNTAHYVFYNYNSNNLAKNTNKENFEKFFKETIKNEKVIPIDFQFDYASIWGPVGTLHFVESFAKHLGVTQEDLDSIKDKKPKIPQTQEYLRAPNQPDKKLAVMYYNLWDHMIMLGIQPDYSDKNSQEGPYQKVAGVFESYIKDINKTDFETLNRYNLSEEAIHNANLYAYATNESHWRMFNSRLVNDHRNADESKPKVKSILTGRGDNDLTRSPFEFHFYDYKDHTLHKVVGKPSDKGKGKKFIEFGDQPSWN
;
A
#
# COMPACT_ATOMS: atom_id res chain seq x y z
N MET A 1 14.46 -10.76 -2.63
CA MET A 1 13.37 -10.87 -3.62
C MET A 1 12.60 -9.58 -3.46
N ALA A 2 12.53 -8.76 -4.51
CA ALA A 2 11.90 -7.45 -4.42
C ALA A 2 10.47 -7.61 -3.91
N ILE A 3 10.07 -6.75 -2.97
CA ILE A 3 8.65 -6.46 -2.73
C ILE A 3 8.05 -6.28 -4.13
N GLU A 4 7.03 -7.04 -4.52
CA GLU A 4 6.17 -6.56 -5.59
C GLU A 4 5.45 -5.37 -4.98
N PRO A 5 5.84 -4.12 -5.32
CA PRO A 5 4.98 -3.03 -4.94
C PRO A 5 3.66 -3.32 -5.69
N ALA A 6 2.55 -3.06 -5.03
CA ALA A 6 1.17 -3.43 -5.36
C ALA A 6 0.71 -3.28 -6.83
N GLY A 7 1.18 -4.10 -7.79
CA GLY A 7 0.71 -4.16 -9.18
C GLY A 7 1.56 -3.52 -10.30
N ARG A 8 2.81 -3.95 -10.56
CA ARG A 8 3.30 -3.98 -11.96
C ARG A 8 4.18 -5.20 -12.24
N LEU A 9 3.78 -5.86 -13.32
CA LEU A 9 4.47 -6.85 -14.15
C LEU A 9 6.00 -6.86 -13.97
N ASN A 10 6.49 -7.77 -13.14
CA ASN A 10 7.86 -8.26 -13.26
C ASN A 10 7.78 -9.67 -13.86
N ASP A 11 7.25 -9.73 -15.07
CA ASP A 11 6.99 -10.98 -15.73
C ASP A 11 8.22 -11.40 -16.55
N LYS A 12 8.99 -12.35 -15.98
CA LYS A 12 9.67 -13.37 -16.81
C LYS A 12 8.70 -14.01 -17.80
N SER A 13 7.40 -13.97 -17.50
CA SER A 13 6.32 -14.41 -18.36
C SER A 13 6.14 -13.54 -19.62
N ILE A 14 6.67 -12.31 -19.72
CA ILE A 14 6.68 -11.58 -21.00
C ILE A 14 7.68 -12.21 -21.98
N ASN A 15 8.77 -12.82 -21.49
CA ASN A 15 9.67 -13.57 -22.35
C ASN A 15 9.10 -14.92 -22.78
N GLU A 16 8.22 -15.56 -22.01
CA GLU A 16 7.59 -16.83 -22.39
C GLU A 16 6.26 -16.64 -23.15
N TYR A 17 5.40 -15.70 -22.75
CA TYR A 17 4.12 -15.39 -23.41
C TYR A 17 4.26 -14.41 -24.58
N GLY A 18 5.25 -13.51 -24.56
CA GLY A 18 5.62 -12.70 -25.73
C GLY A 18 6.17 -13.56 -26.87
N TYR A 19 6.90 -14.64 -26.53
CA TYR A 19 7.34 -15.64 -27.50
C TYR A 19 6.16 -16.35 -28.16
N ASN A 20 5.10 -16.69 -27.41
CA ASN A 20 3.92 -17.34 -27.98
C ASN A 20 3.11 -16.42 -28.91
N ALA A 21 2.98 -15.12 -28.58
CA ALA A 21 2.29 -14.16 -29.45
C ALA A 21 3.09 -13.83 -30.73
N ILE A 22 4.42 -13.75 -30.62
CA ILE A 22 5.32 -13.53 -31.76
C ILE A 22 5.43 -14.79 -32.63
N SER A 23 5.46 -15.99 -32.02
CA SER A 23 5.45 -17.28 -32.72
C SER A 23 4.17 -17.49 -33.52
N LEU A 24 3.01 -17.18 -32.92
CA LEU A 24 1.70 -17.19 -33.60
C LEU A 24 1.67 -16.18 -34.75
N PHE A 25 2.19 -14.96 -34.55
CA PHE A 25 2.29 -13.96 -35.61
C PHE A 25 3.16 -14.43 -36.80
N TYR A 26 4.30 -15.08 -36.55
CA TYR A 26 5.15 -15.60 -37.62
C TYR A 26 4.52 -16.81 -38.34
N GLN A 27 3.86 -17.72 -37.60
CA GLN A 27 3.11 -18.83 -38.19
C GLN A 27 1.94 -18.36 -39.06
N ASP A 28 1.15 -17.39 -38.59
CA ASP A 28 -0.01 -16.84 -39.31
C ASP A 28 0.38 -16.06 -40.57
N ASN A 29 1.64 -15.61 -40.67
CA ASN A 29 2.17 -14.88 -41.82
C ASN A 29 3.14 -15.73 -42.69
N GLY A 30 3.25 -17.03 -42.43
CA GLY A 30 4.08 -17.95 -43.23
C GLY A 30 5.58 -17.67 -43.14
N ILE A 31 6.02 -17.01 -42.07
CA ILE A 31 7.43 -16.65 -41.85
C ILE A 31 8.07 -17.75 -40.98
N SER A 32 9.09 -18.40 -41.53
CA SER A 32 9.88 -19.43 -40.83
C SER A 32 10.59 -18.84 -39.60
N ILE A 33 10.37 -19.43 -38.43
CA ILE A 33 11.07 -19.08 -37.19
C ILE A 33 12.39 -19.88 -37.14
N PRO A 34 13.56 -19.24 -36.93
CA PRO A 34 14.81 -19.97 -36.76
C PRO A 34 14.77 -20.88 -35.54
N ASN A 35 15.24 -22.12 -35.69
CA ASN A 35 15.25 -23.11 -34.63
C ASN A 35 16.28 -22.74 -33.55
N ILE A 36 15.83 -22.42 -32.33
CA ILE A 36 16.70 -21.96 -31.22
C ILE A 36 17.60 -23.07 -30.66
N ASN A 37 17.35 -24.33 -31.03
CA ASN A 37 18.18 -25.45 -30.59
C ASN A 37 19.56 -25.52 -31.26
N ASP A 38 19.82 -24.74 -32.32
CA ASP A 38 21.14 -24.69 -32.98
C ASP A 38 22.15 -23.76 -32.29
N TYR A 39 21.78 -23.09 -31.18
CA TYR A 39 22.67 -22.19 -30.44
C TYR A 39 23.29 -22.78 -29.16
N ASN A 40 23.04 -24.06 -28.85
CA ASN A 40 23.53 -24.71 -27.62
C ASN A 40 24.68 -25.72 -27.82
N GLU A 41 25.32 -25.76 -28.99
CA GLU A 41 26.54 -26.56 -29.18
C GLU A 41 27.65 -25.73 -29.82
N LYS A 42 28.31 -24.91 -28.99
CA LYS A 42 29.77 -24.68 -29.01
C LYS A 42 30.17 -23.83 -27.82
N GLU A 43 30.70 -24.49 -26.81
CA GLU A 43 31.58 -23.89 -25.81
C GLU A 43 32.75 -23.18 -26.52
N GLN A 44 32.68 -21.87 -26.61
CA GLN A 44 33.86 -21.02 -26.58
C GLN A 44 33.58 -19.89 -25.62
N LYS A 45 34.20 -19.97 -24.43
CA LYS A 45 34.28 -18.87 -23.46
C LYS A 45 34.74 -17.59 -24.17
N PRO A 46 33.94 -16.51 -24.20
CA PRO A 46 34.48 -15.18 -24.26
C PRO A 46 34.65 -14.75 -22.80
N THR A 47 35.90 -14.79 -22.33
CA THR A 47 36.36 -13.97 -21.21
C THR A 47 36.15 -12.51 -21.59
N ASN A 48 34.96 -12.00 -21.31
CA ASN A 48 34.72 -10.59 -21.06
C ASN A 48 33.87 -10.54 -19.81
N SER A 49 34.58 -10.48 -18.68
CA SER A 49 34.05 -9.99 -17.42
C SER A 49 33.44 -8.62 -17.69
N ILE A 50 32.13 -8.58 -17.92
CA ILE A 50 31.36 -7.39 -17.62
C ILE A 50 31.66 -7.09 -16.15
N PRO A 51 32.16 -5.89 -15.80
CA PRO A 51 32.32 -5.55 -14.40
C PRO A 51 30.96 -5.77 -13.76
N VAL A 52 30.90 -6.66 -12.76
CA VAL A 52 29.85 -6.56 -11.75
C VAL A 52 30.01 -5.14 -11.23
N GLU A 53 29.17 -4.21 -11.71
CA GLU A 53 29.10 -2.88 -11.14
C GLU A 53 28.95 -3.11 -9.64
N THR A 54 30.00 -2.73 -8.93
CA THR A 54 30.05 -2.74 -7.49
C THR A 54 28.78 -2.06 -7.03
N LYS A 55 27.87 -2.81 -6.40
CA LYS A 55 26.75 -2.25 -5.65
C LYS A 55 27.34 -1.18 -4.75
N GLN A 56 27.25 0.07 -5.16
CA GLN A 56 27.77 1.17 -4.38
C GLN A 56 26.87 1.25 -3.16
N ILE A 57 27.38 0.70 -2.05
CA ILE A 57 26.81 0.76 -0.72
C ILE A 57 26.63 2.24 -0.41
N VAL A 58 25.38 2.70 -0.32
CA VAL A 58 25.13 4.05 0.20
C VAL A 58 25.34 3.97 1.71
N PRO A 59 26.24 4.77 2.30
CA PRO A 59 26.57 4.65 3.72
C PRO A 59 25.36 4.88 4.63
N LEU A 60 25.32 4.18 5.76
CA LEU A 60 24.37 4.35 6.86
C LEU A 60 24.15 5.82 7.29
N GLU A 61 25.18 6.65 7.15
CA GLU A 61 25.14 8.09 7.43
C GLU A 61 24.09 8.84 6.59
N SER A 62 23.67 8.29 5.44
CA SER A 62 22.78 8.94 4.48
C SER A 62 21.33 9.09 4.98
N ILE A 63 20.75 8.11 5.67
CA ILE A 63 19.38 8.22 6.19
C ILE A 63 19.33 9.20 7.36
N SER A 64 20.30 9.12 8.27
CA SER A 64 20.42 10.09 9.37
C SER A 64 20.65 11.52 8.87
N SER A 65 21.24 11.70 7.68
CA SER A 65 21.42 13.02 7.06
C SER A 65 20.12 13.68 6.61
N LEU A 66 18.99 12.96 6.57
CA LEU A 66 17.68 13.53 6.27
C LEU A 66 17.11 14.33 7.45
N ILE A 67 17.58 14.03 8.66
CA ILE A 67 17.06 14.60 9.90
C ILE A 67 17.55 16.04 10.09
N ILE A 68 16.63 16.94 10.37
CA ILE A 68 16.91 18.31 10.79
C ILE A 68 17.55 18.26 12.19
N ASN A 69 18.60 19.05 12.39
CA ASN A 69 19.10 19.47 13.69
C ASN A 69 18.40 20.79 14.07
N PRO A 70 17.26 20.78 14.80
CA PRO A 70 16.42 21.96 14.90
C PRO A 70 16.78 22.80 16.13
N GLU A 71 16.67 24.12 15.99
CA GLU A 71 16.24 24.97 17.11
C GLU A 71 14.69 24.99 17.17
N PRO A 72 14.06 25.01 18.36
CA PRO A 72 12.61 25.07 18.48
C PRO A 72 12.03 26.34 17.81
N ARG A 73 11.03 26.18 16.94
CA ARG A 73 10.26 27.31 16.39
C ARG A 73 8.99 27.57 17.20
N LYS A 74 8.66 28.86 17.36
CA LYS A 74 7.44 29.32 18.04
C LYS A 74 6.20 29.08 17.16
N ASN A 75 5.03 29.05 17.81
CA ASN A 75 3.68 28.80 17.29
C ASN A 75 3.16 29.85 16.27
N GLU A 76 4.01 30.31 15.35
CA GLU A 76 3.60 31.18 14.26
C GLU A 76 2.95 30.35 13.15
N GLN A 77 1.99 30.96 12.45
CA GLN A 77 1.36 30.30 11.31
C GLN A 77 2.32 30.33 10.11
N ALA A 78 2.54 29.19 9.46
CA ALA A 78 3.37 29.13 8.27
C ALA A 78 2.81 30.05 7.18
N LYS A 79 3.70 30.80 6.54
CA LYS A 79 3.34 31.69 5.43
C LYS A 79 3.01 30.84 4.21
N ILE A 80 2.11 31.32 3.35
CA ILE A 80 1.92 30.70 2.04
C ILE A 80 3.03 31.22 1.11
N GLY A 81 3.86 30.30 0.63
CA GLY A 81 4.88 30.58 -0.38
C GLY A 81 4.32 30.46 -1.80
N PRO A 82 5.12 30.78 -2.82
CA PRO A 82 4.75 30.49 -4.21
C PRO A 82 4.60 28.98 -4.44
N ASP A 83 3.80 28.60 -5.43
CA ASP A 83 3.65 27.20 -5.87
C ASP A 83 5.02 26.56 -6.15
N TYR A 84 5.21 25.33 -5.66
CA TYR A 84 6.36 24.51 -6.03
C TYR A 84 6.02 23.76 -7.32
N THR A 85 6.52 24.28 -8.43
CA THR A 85 6.36 23.62 -9.73
C THR A 85 7.46 22.57 -9.89
N LEU A 86 7.09 21.32 -10.15
CA LEU A 86 8.07 20.27 -10.44
C LEU A 86 8.86 20.64 -11.72
N GLU A 87 10.16 20.91 -11.59
CA GLU A 87 10.96 21.54 -12.66
C GLU A 87 11.44 20.54 -13.72
N LEU A 88 11.65 19.28 -13.35
CA LEU A 88 12.15 18.23 -14.23
C LEU A 88 11.05 17.24 -14.63
N ASN A 89 10.34 17.59 -15.71
CA ASN A 89 9.39 16.69 -16.37
C ASN A 89 10.14 15.60 -17.16
N ASN A 90 10.58 14.53 -16.50
CA ASN A 90 10.69 13.26 -17.23
C ASN A 90 9.28 12.90 -17.74
N ARG A 91 9.15 12.23 -18.90
CA ARG A 91 7.84 11.77 -19.41
C ARG A 91 7.05 10.97 -18.38
N ASN A 92 7.77 10.35 -17.44
CA ASN A 92 7.27 9.52 -16.36
C ASN A 92 7.10 10.26 -15.02
N SER A 93 7.44 11.55 -14.91
CA SER A 93 7.16 12.32 -13.70
C SER A 93 5.69 12.71 -13.67
N HIS A 94 4.98 12.24 -12.66
CA HIS A 94 3.54 12.39 -12.57
C HIS A 94 3.09 12.56 -11.13
N PHE A 95 2.00 13.30 -11.00
CA PHE A 95 1.50 13.70 -9.72
C PHE A 95 -0.01 13.50 -9.61
N ILE A 96 -0.51 13.18 -8.41
CA ILE A 96 -1.93 12.94 -8.15
C ILE A 96 -2.42 13.85 -7.02
N ASN A 97 -3.36 14.74 -7.30
CA ASN A 97 -4.01 15.61 -6.30
C ASN A 97 -5.21 14.94 -5.61
N LEU A 98 -5.07 13.66 -5.31
CA LEU A 98 -6.07 12.85 -4.67
C LEU A 98 -5.38 11.86 -3.75
N MET A 99 -5.88 11.74 -2.53
CA MET A 99 -5.34 10.79 -1.56
C MET A 99 -6.13 9.49 -1.57
N VAL A 100 -5.46 8.39 -1.26
CA VAL A 100 -6.12 7.11 -1.04
C VAL A 100 -7.04 7.22 0.17
N ASP A 101 -8.27 6.75 0.02
CA ASP A 101 -9.28 6.78 1.07
C ASP A 101 -9.61 5.35 1.53
N PRO A 102 -9.08 4.89 2.68
CA PRO A 102 -9.33 3.54 3.18
C PRO A 102 -10.80 3.33 3.57
N TYR A 103 -11.54 4.40 3.88
CA TYR A 103 -12.96 4.34 4.24
C TYR A 103 -13.81 4.00 3.01
N LYS A 104 -13.54 4.67 1.88
CA LYS A 104 -14.20 4.39 0.59
C LYS A 104 -13.88 2.98 0.09
N ALA A 105 -12.65 2.50 0.27
CA ALA A 105 -12.27 1.12 -0.06
C ALA A 105 -13.11 0.11 0.75
N PHE A 106 -13.30 0.35 2.05
CA PHE A 106 -14.11 -0.51 2.89
C PHE A 106 -15.59 -0.53 2.48
N GLU A 107 -16.17 0.66 2.27
CA GLU A 107 -17.56 0.80 1.80
C GLU A 107 -17.77 0.15 0.44
N MET A 108 -16.81 0.27 -0.48
CA MET A 108 -16.88 -0.35 -1.80
C MET A 108 -16.95 -1.87 -1.69
N LEU A 109 -16.13 -2.49 -0.84
CA LEU A 109 -16.18 -3.93 -0.63
C LEU A 109 -17.54 -4.36 -0.05
N ALA A 110 -17.99 -3.69 1.01
CA ALA A 110 -19.23 -3.98 1.69
C ALA A 110 -20.45 -3.87 0.77
N LYS A 111 -20.51 -2.80 -0.03
CA LYS A 111 -21.53 -2.61 -1.07
C LYS A 111 -21.52 -3.72 -2.12
N ASN A 112 -20.35 -4.22 -2.50
CA ASN A 112 -20.28 -5.32 -3.47
C ASN A 112 -20.72 -6.66 -2.86
N LEU A 113 -20.53 -6.88 -1.55
CA LEU A 113 -21.14 -8.03 -0.85
C LEU A 113 -22.67 -7.96 -0.89
N ASP A 114 -23.25 -6.79 -0.61
CA ASP A 114 -24.70 -6.58 -0.68
C ASP A 114 -25.24 -6.82 -2.10
N LYS A 115 -24.58 -6.27 -3.12
CA LYS A 115 -24.94 -6.48 -4.54
C LYS A 115 -24.81 -7.94 -4.97
N ALA A 116 -23.86 -8.66 -4.41
CA ALA A 116 -23.73 -10.09 -4.65
C ALA A 116 -24.87 -10.88 -4.00
N GLY A 117 -25.69 -10.30 -3.13
CA GLY A 117 -26.85 -10.95 -2.53
C GLY A 117 -26.56 -11.62 -1.19
N TYR A 118 -25.38 -11.40 -0.60
CA TYR A 118 -25.13 -11.74 0.79
C TYR A 118 -26.02 -10.91 1.72
N LYS A 119 -26.34 -11.45 2.89
CA LYS A 119 -27.25 -10.83 3.87
C LYS A 119 -26.58 -10.73 5.23
N ILE A 120 -26.38 -9.50 5.71
CA ILE A 120 -25.77 -9.25 7.03
C ILE A 120 -26.58 -9.88 8.18
N GLN A 121 -27.90 -9.98 8.03
CA GLN A 121 -28.80 -10.60 9.02
C GLN A 121 -28.55 -12.10 9.19
N ASN A 122 -27.93 -12.75 8.20
CA ASN A 122 -27.56 -14.17 8.26
C ASN A 122 -26.12 -14.36 8.74
N HIS A 123 -25.35 -13.28 8.88
CA HIS A 123 -23.95 -13.32 9.26
C HIS A 123 -23.80 -13.14 10.76
N LYS A 124 -23.66 -14.25 11.48
CA LYS A 124 -23.70 -14.30 12.95
C LYS A 124 -22.85 -13.26 13.70
N PRO A 125 -21.61 -12.90 13.26
CA PRO A 125 -20.85 -11.85 13.92
C PRO A 125 -21.53 -10.47 13.93
N LEU A 126 -22.41 -10.20 12.96
CA LEU A 126 -23.06 -8.90 12.76
C LEU A 126 -24.60 -8.96 12.79
N LYS A 127 -25.21 -10.14 12.86
CA LYS A 127 -26.67 -10.31 12.75
C LYS A 127 -27.47 -9.53 13.80
N ASP A 128 -26.91 -9.37 15.00
CA ASP A 128 -27.57 -8.74 16.15
C ASP A 128 -27.28 -7.23 16.24
N GLU A 129 -26.42 -6.70 15.35
CA GLU A 129 -25.99 -5.30 15.32
C GLU A 129 -27.06 -4.36 14.68
N ARG A 130 -28.24 -4.89 14.30
CA ARG A 130 -29.40 -4.16 13.76
C ARG A 130 -29.17 -3.40 12.45
N PHE A 131 -28.14 -3.73 11.69
CA PHE A 131 -27.90 -3.18 10.34
C PHE A 131 -28.65 -3.98 9.27
N ASN A 132 -29.11 -3.30 8.22
CA ASN A 132 -29.85 -3.94 7.12
C ASN A 132 -28.94 -4.45 5.99
N SER A 133 -27.72 -3.92 5.89
CA SER A 133 -26.76 -4.29 4.86
C SER A 133 -25.31 -4.17 5.36
N PHE A 134 -24.37 -4.79 4.64
CA PHE A 134 -22.94 -4.63 4.92
C PHE A 134 -22.48 -3.19 4.70
N GLU A 135 -22.97 -2.52 3.64
CA GLU A 135 -22.67 -1.10 3.37
C GLU A 135 -23.11 -0.19 4.53
N GLU A 136 -24.28 -0.44 5.13
CA GLU A 136 -24.77 0.32 6.29
C GLU A 136 -23.84 0.17 7.50
N TYR A 137 -23.45 -1.07 7.81
CA TYR A 137 -22.46 -1.36 8.85
C TYR A 137 -21.11 -0.68 8.57
N ALA A 138 -20.62 -0.77 7.33
CA ALA A 138 -19.33 -0.20 6.94
C ALA A 138 -19.29 1.33 7.13
N LYS A 139 -20.35 2.05 6.74
CA LYS A 139 -20.47 3.50 6.96
C LYS A 139 -20.47 3.85 8.45
N HIS A 140 -21.20 3.10 9.26
CA HIS A 140 -21.23 3.28 10.71
C HIS A 140 -19.85 3.09 11.34
N ILE A 141 -19.15 2.02 10.97
CA ILE A 141 -17.80 1.74 11.44
C ILE A 141 -16.82 2.81 10.97
N ASN A 142 -16.88 3.22 9.70
CA ASN A 142 -16.02 4.28 9.17
C ASN A 142 -16.17 5.58 9.95
N ASN A 143 -17.38 5.97 10.33
CA ASN A 143 -17.60 7.14 11.17
C ASN A 143 -16.89 7.02 12.52
N LYS A 144 -17.01 5.87 13.19
CA LYS A 144 -16.29 5.61 14.46
C LYS A 144 -14.77 5.63 14.28
N ILE A 145 -14.25 5.04 13.21
CA ILE A 145 -12.80 5.06 12.93
C ILE A 145 -12.35 6.51 12.72
N LYS A 146 -13.07 7.30 11.92
CA LYS A 146 -12.77 8.72 11.68
C LYS A 146 -12.77 9.52 12.97
N GLU A 147 -13.76 9.31 13.85
CA GLU A 147 -13.81 9.94 15.17
C GLU A 147 -12.61 9.55 16.05
N TYR A 148 -12.21 8.29 16.02
CA TYR A 148 -11.03 7.81 16.75
C TYR A 148 -9.73 8.42 16.20
N VAL A 149 -9.55 8.46 14.87
CA VAL A 149 -8.38 9.11 14.24
C VAL A 149 -8.32 10.58 14.64
N LYS A 150 -9.44 11.30 14.62
CA LYS A 150 -9.55 12.68 15.09
C LYS A 150 -9.19 12.84 16.56
N ALA A 151 -9.62 11.90 17.41
CA ALA A 151 -9.29 11.92 18.82
C ALA A 151 -7.78 11.76 19.05
N VAL A 152 -7.15 10.78 18.38
CA VAL A 152 -5.69 10.56 18.45
C VAL A 152 -4.93 11.76 17.91
N ALA A 153 -5.35 12.31 16.77
CA ALA A 153 -4.74 13.49 16.17
C ALA A 153 -4.80 14.74 17.07
N ASN A 154 -5.72 14.77 18.03
CA ASN A 154 -5.90 15.87 18.99
C ASN A 154 -5.35 15.57 20.38
N LEU A 155 -4.69 14.42 20.59
CA LEU A 155 -3.89 14.20 21.79
C LEU A 155 -2.78 15.26 21.89
N PRO A 156 -2.41 15.71 23.10
CA PRO A 156 -1.49 16.84 23.29
C PRO A 156 -0.19 16.71 22.51
N ARG A 157 0.40 15.51 22.49
CA ARG A 157 1.66 15.24 21.80
C ARG A 157 1.54 15.40 20.27
N ILE A 158 0.54 14.79 19.64
CA ILE A 158 0.34 14.88 18.18
C ILE A 158 -0.04 16.29 17.77
N LYS A 159 -0.93 16.93 18.54
CA LYS A 159 -1.31 18.32 18.32
C LYS A 159 -0.10 19.25 18.38
N SER A 160 0.78 19.09 19.38
CA SER A 160 2.02 19.86 19.49
C SER A 160 2.96 19.65 18.29
N LEU A 161 3.08 18.43 17.78
CA LEU A 161 3.89 18.15 16.59
C LEU A 161 3.32 18.84 15.34
N ARG A 162 2.00 18.80 15.16
CA ARG A 162 1.31 19.50 14.07
C ARG A 162 1.49 21.02 14.18
N GLU A 163 1.25 21.60 15.35
CA GLU A 163 1.40 23.05 15.59
C GLU A 163 2.85 23.51 15.48
N GLY A 164 3.81 22.63 15.76
CA GLY A 164 5.24 22.84 15.54
C GLY A 164 5.71 22.59 14.10
N TYR A 165 4.80 22.34 13.15
CA TYR A 165 5.10 22.06 11.74
C TYR A 165 6.11 20.93 11.53
N THR A 166 5.87 19.81 12.21
CA THR A 166 6.75 18.64 12.14
C THR A 166 6.69 17.99 10.74
N ASN A 167 7.77 18.14 9.99
CA ASN A 167 8.07 17.35 8.78
C ASN A 167 8.32 15.87 9.07
N VAL A 168 7.68 14.99 8.30
CA VAL A 168 7.83 13.54 8.38
C VAL A 168 8.05 12.97 6.98
N LEU A 169 9.09 12.14 6.83
CA LEU A 169 9.29 11.31 5.65
C LEU A 169 8.95 9.85 5.98
N PHE A 170 8.34 9.18 5.00
CA PHE A 170 8.15 7.73 5.03
C PHE A 170 9.04 7.11 3.97
N ALA A 171 10.09 6.43 4.42
CA ALA A 171 11.09 5.74 3.62
C ALA A 171 10.76 4.26 3.55
N GLU A 172 10.89 3.64 2.38
CA GLU A 172 10.79 2.19 2.25
C GLU A 172 12.11 1.56 1.89
N THR A 173 12.27 0.28 2.23
CA THR A 173 13.27 -0.62 1.66
C THR A 173 12.63 -1.82 0.97
N ALA A 174 13.16 -2.26 -0.18
CA ALA A 174 12.77 -3.53 -0.79
C ALA A 174 13.91 -4.55 -0.83
N GLU A 175 15.03 -4.24 -0.16
CA GLU A 175 16.14 -5.15 -0.06
C GLU A 175 15.88 -6.20 1.03
N LYS A 176 16.45 -7.38 0.83
CA LYS A 176 16.50 -8.40 1.88
C LYS A 176 17.52 -7.92 2.91
N LEU A 177 17.09 -7.75 4.15
CA LEU A 177 17.95 -7.19 5.20
C LEU A 177 18.62 -8.31 5.99
N ASP A 178 19.91 -8.16 6.23
CA ASP A 178 20.75 -9.08 6.98
C ASP A 178 21.52 -8.31 8.05
N ILE A 179 21.32 -8.68 9.32
CA ILE A 179 21.99 -8.03 10.46
C ILE A 179 23.51 -8.25 10.47
N SER A 180 24.02 -9.18 9.66
CA SER A 180 25.47 -9.39 9.49
C SER A 180 26.10 -8.45 8.46
N ASP A 181 25.29 -7.75 7.67
CA ASP A 181 25.76 -6.79 6.66
C ASP A 181 25.36 -5.36 7.04
N HIS A 182 26.24 -4.70 7.80
CA HIS A 182 26.07 -3.31 8.23
C HIS A 182 25.93 -2.32 7.06
N GLY A 183 26.26 -2.69 5.82
CA GLY A 183 26.12 -1.82 4.65
C GLY A 183 24.70 -1.72 4.07
N THR A 184 23.73 -2.51 4.54
CA THR A 184 22.48 -2.78 3.79
C THR A 184 21.27 -1.92 4.12
N LEU A 185 21.34 -0.99 5.07
CA LEU A 185 20.20 -0.09 5.35
C LEU A 185 20.13 1.02 4.29
N THR A 186 19.71 0.65 3.08
CA THR A 186 19.55 1.56 1.95
C THR A 186 18.10 2.02 1.83
N LEU A 187 17.93 3.32 1.58
CA LEU A 187 16.66 3.91 1.15
C LEU A 187 16.31 3.41 -0.25
N TYR A 188 15.06 2.98 -0.41
CA TYR A 188 14.52 2.44 -1.66
C TYR A 188 13.59 3.45 -2.35
N TYR A 189 12.79 4.23 -1.63
CA TYR A 189 12.10 5.45 -2.12
C TYR A 189 11.38 6.15 -0.96
N PHE A 190 10.88 7.37 -1.20
CA PHE A 190 9.94 8.01 -0.28
C PHE A 190 8.50 7.80 -0.74
N GLN A 191 7.60 7.51 0.18
CA GLN A 191 6.18 7.46 -0.14
C GLN A 191 5.60 8.87 -0.24
N GLN A 192 4.74 9.10 -1.23
CA GLN A 192 4.05 10.37 -1.38
C GLN A 192 2.91 10.49 -0.35
N PRO A 193 2.62 11.71 0.14
CA PRO A 193 1.48 12.00 1.01
C PRO A 193 0.13 11.49 0.53
N THR A 194 -0.03 11.35 -0.78
CA THR A 194 -1.24 10.83 -1.42
C THR A 194 -1.54 9.38 -1.03
N LEU A 195 -0.57 8.61 -0.55
CA LEU A 195 -0.76 7.24 -0.06
C LEU A 195 -0.97 7.15 1.45
N PHE A 196 -0.64 8.21 2.20
CA PHE A 196 -0.59 8.20 3.67
C PHE A 196 -1.49 9.26 4.28
N PRO A 197 -2.82 9.16 4.11
CA PRO A 197 -3.74 10.13 4.70
C PRO A 197 -3.57 10.23 6.22
N ILE A 198 -3.26 9.13 6.92
CA ILE A 198 -3.12 9.15 8.38
C ILE A 198 -2.00 10.07 8.87
N LEU A 199 -0.89 10.19 8.12
CA LEU A 199 0.19 11.11 8.49
C LEU A 199 -0.13 12.55 8.08
N TYR A 200 -0.57 12.75 6.84
CA TYR A 200 -0.51 14.06 6.18
C TYR A 200 -1.87 14.76 6.04
N ALA A 201 -2.99 14.04 6.14
CA ALA A 201 -4.30 14.66 6.08
C ALA A 201 -4.58 15.46 7.36
N LYS A 202 -5.32 16.56 7.23
CA LYS A 202 -5.75 17.35 8.39
C LYS A 202 -6.71 16.54 9.27
N PRO A 203 -6.78 16.79 10.58
CA PRO A 203 -7.74 16.09 11.44
C PRO A 203 -9.19 16.25 10.98
N ASP A 204 -9.56 17.41 10.44
CA ASP A 204 -10.96 17.71 10.11
C ASP A 204 -11.34 17.43 8.65
N SER A 205 -10.46 16.81 7.85
CA SER A 205 -10.79 16.42 6.46
C SER A 205 -11.76 15.24 6.40
N GLU A 206 -12.32 15.00 5.20
CA GLU A 206 -13.15 13.82 4.91
C GLU A 206 -12.42 12.51 5.22
N THR A 207 -11.10 12.49 4.95
CA THR A 207 -10.17 11.40 5.24
C THR A 207 -9.19 11.90 6.32
N PRO A 208 -9.54 11.83 7.62
CA PRO A 208 -8.78 12.48 8.69
C PRO A 208 -7.40 11.85 8.91
N GLY A 209 -6.46 12.66 9.40
CA GLY A 209 -5.11 12.24 9.77
C GLY A 209 -4.50 13.15 10.84
N PHE A 210 -3.20 12.99 11.10
CA PHE A 210 -2.47 13.75 12.12
C PHE A 210 -2.20 15.20 11.72
N GLY A 211 -2.17 15.48 10.41
CA GLY A 211 -1.87 16.80 9.85
C GLY A 211 -0.39 17.16 9.98
N LEU A 212 0.51 16.17 9.93
CA LEU A 212 1.94 16.40 9.86
C LEU A 212 2.33 16.79 8.43
N PHE A 213 3.52 17.33 8.26
CA PHE A 213 3.92 17.94 7.00
C PHE A 213 4.87 17.05 6.21
N PHE A 214 4.76 17.09 4.90
CA PHE A 214 5.77 16.52 4.02
C PHE A 214 6.80 17.62 3.70
N PRO A 215 8.10 17.36 3.84
CA PRO A 215 9.11 18.39 3.64
C PRO A 215 9.21 18.85 2.20
N LYS A 216 9.54 20.13 2.01
CA LYS A 216 10.04 20.65 0.73
C LYS A 216 11.45 20.12 0.49
N PRO A 217 11.77 19.60 -0.71
CA PRO A 217 13.15 19.28 -1.06
C PRO A 217 13.98 20.58 -1.20
N ASN A 218 15.27 20.53 -0.83
CA ASN A 218 16.20 21.65 -0.97
C ASN A 218 16.62 21.91 -2.42
N SER A 219 16.36 20.97 -3.33
CA SER A 219 16.69 21.08 -4.74
C SER A 219 15.68 20.30 -5.59
N HIS A 220 15.58 20.68 -6.86
CA HIS A 220 14.74 20.01 -7.85
C HIS A 220 15.33 18.68 -8.36
N ASN A 221 16.45 18.21 -7.80
CA ASN A 221 17.12 16.96 -8.24
C ASN A 221 16.20 15.74 -8.11
N ALA A 222 15.30 15.74 -7.13
CA ALA A 222 14.37 14.65 -6.86
C ALA A 222 13.08 14.71 -7.72
N ASP A 223 12.76 15.85 -8.35
CA ASP A 223 11.48 16.10 -9.03
C ASP A 223 11.19 15.13 -10.17
N LYS A 224 12.24 14.75 -10.91
CA LYS A 224 12.13 13.78 -12.02
C LYS A 224 11.75 12.37 -11.58
N TRP A 225 11.84 12.09 -10.28
CA TRP A 225 11.57 10.79 -9.69
C TRP A 225 10.19 10.71 -9.02
N PHE A 226 9.40 11.78 -9.06
CA PHE A 226 8.00 11.72 -8.63
C PHE A 226 7.21 10.86 -9.60
N ASP A 227 6.76 9.68 -9.19
CA ASP A 227 5.98 8.80 -10.05
C ASP A 227 4.49 8.76 -9.65
N ASN A 228 3.63 8.35 -10.57
CA ASN A 228 2.21 8.10 -10.29
C ASN A 228 1.97 6.84 -9.45
N TRP A 229 3.06 6.15 -9.10
CA TRP A 229 3.05 4.88 -8.39
C TRP A 229 3.16 5.08 -6.88
N PHE A 230 2.79 6.29 -6.44
CA PHE A 230 2.63 6.69 -5.05
C PHE A 230 3.94 6.88 -4.30
N GLY A 231 5.10 6.81 -4.99
CA GLY A 231 6.42 7.04 -4.42
C GLY A 231 7.23 8.09 -5.17
N ILE A 232 8.36 8.49 -4.59
CA ILE A 232 9.38 9.32 -5.20
C ILE A 232 10.63 8.43 -5.34
N GLY A 233 10.88 7.97 -6.57
CA GLY A 233 11.94 7.02 -6.93
C GLY A 233 11.49 5.57 -7.08
N ALA A 234 10.20 5.24 -6.87
CA ALA A 234 9.72 3.86 -6.87
C ALA A 234 9.78 3.21 -8.27
N ALA A 235 9.40 3.94 -9.32
CA ALA A 235 9.43 3.44 -10.69
C ALA A 235 10.86 3.14 -11.17
N GLU A 236 11.80 4.03 -10.92
CA GLU A 236 13.20 3.90 -11.34
C GLU A 236 13.92 2.76 -10.64
N ASN A 237 13.60 2.52 -9.38
CA ASN A 237 14.22 1.45 -8.62
C ASN A 237 13.90 0.03 -9.16
N ASN A 238 12.80 -0.08 -9.90
CA ASN A 238 12.42 -1.31 -10.57
C ASN A 238 12.96 -1.38 -12.01
N ASP A 239 13.66 -0.35 -12.49
CA ASP A 239 14.34 -0.37 -13.79
C ASP A 239 15.74 -0.99 -13.62
N PRO A 240 16.01 -2.16 -14.23
CA PRO A 240 17.34 -2.79 -14.17
C PRO A 240 18.45 -1.97 -14.81
N GLN A 241 18.13 -0.92 -15.57
CA GLN A 241 19.09 0.01 -16.18
C GLN A 241 19.29 1.30 -15.35
N ALA A 242 18.45 1.54 -14.34
CA ALA A 242 18.58 2.71 -13.48
C ALA A 242 19.67 2.47 -12.43
N GLY A 243 20.87 2.98 -12.69
CA GLY A 243 21.94 3.00 -11.70
C GLY A 243 21.57 3.79 -10.42
N ASN A 244 22.47 3.83 -9.44
CA ASN A 244 22.23 4.42 -8.11
C ASN A 244 21.97 5.95 -8.05
N SER A 245 21.96 6.64 -9.20
CA SER A 245 21.82 8.11 -9.27
C SER A 245 20.51 8.64 -8.67
N TRP A 246 19.43 7.87 -8.73
CA TRP A 246 18.14 8.27 -8.16
C TRP A 246 18.19 8.30 -6.63
N ARG A 247 18.86 7.33 -5.98
CA ARG A 247 19.05 7.30 -4.51
C ARG A 247 19.78 8.56 -4.06
N THR A 248 20.90 8.87 -4.71
CA THR A 248 21.69 10.07 -4.43
C THR A 248 20.84 11.34 -4.57
N SER A 249 20.03 11.42 -5.64
CA SER A 249 19.13 12.56 -5.88
C SER A 249 18.09 12.72 -4.76
N LEU A 250 17.53 11.63 -4.26
CA LEU A 250 16.58 11.66 -3.13
C LEU A 250 17.26 12.15 -1.86
N TYR A 251 18.44 11.62 -1.51
CA TYR A 251 19.16 12.04 -0.32
C TYR A 251 19.60 13.50 -0.40
N GLU A 252 20.16 13.94 -1.52
CA GLU A 252 20.55 15.33 -1.72
C GLU A 252 19.34 16.28 -1.70
N GLY A 253 18.24 15.89 -2.34
CA GLY A 253 16.99 16.63 -2.33
C GLY A 253 16.44 16.81 -0.92
N TYR A 254 16.44 15.78 -0.10
CA TYR A 254 15.78 15.77 1.22
C TYR A 254 16.72 15.88 2.43
N LYS A 255 18.02 16.14 2.21
CA LYS A 255 19.01 16.32 3.28
C LYS A 255 18.58 17.41 4.27
N ASN A 256 18.58 17.11 5.57
CA ASN A 256 18.18 18.03 6.64
C ASN A 256 16.80 18.67 6.42
N THR A 257 15.79 17.88 6.04
CA THR A 257 14.42 18.39 5.79
C THR A 257 13.35 17.76 6.70
N ALA A 258 13.61 16.60 7.29
CA ALA A 258 12.63 15.87 8.10
C ALA A 258 12.92 15.98 9.61
N HIS A 259 11.88 16.05 10.43
CA HIS A 259 12.04 15.86 11.87
C HIS A 259 12.03 14.38 12.25
N TYR A 260 11.25 13.58 11.52
CA TYR A 260 11.18 12.13 11.68
C TYR A 260 11.26 11.45 10.31
N VAL A 261 11.93 10.31 10.28
CA VAL A 261 11.93 9.39 9.15
C VAL A 261 11.41 8.05 9.63
N PHE A 262 10.26 7.62 9.12
CA PHE A 262 9.78 6.27 9.30
C PHE A 262 10.43 5.38 8.25
N TYR A 263 11.21 4.38 8.67
CA TYR A 263 11.90 3.43 7.81
C TYR A 263 11.14 2.11 7.79
N ASN A 264 10.41 1.87 6.72
CA ASN A 264 9.61 0.66 6.51
C ASN A 264 10.50 -0.48 6.00
N TYR A 265 10.54 -1.56 6.76
CA TYR A 265 11.11 -2.84 6.36
C TYR A 265 10.03 -3.92 6.44
N ASN A 266 10.28 -5.10 5.86
CA ASN A 266 9.31 -6.19 5.91
C ASN A 266 9.91 -7.39 6.66
N SER A 267 9.30 -7.79 7.79
CA SER A 267 9.79 -8.94 8.56
C SER A 267 9.74 -10.27 7.80
N ASN A 268 8.90 -10.41 6.77
CA ASN A 268 8.96 -11.57 5.87
C ASN A 268 10.21 -11.60 4.98
N ASN A 269 10.86 -10.45 4.79
CA ASN A 269 12.05 -10.29 3.95
C ASN A 269 13.36 -10.26 4.76
N LEU A 270 13.33 -10.61 6.04
CA LEU A 270 14.55 -10.72 6.84
C LEU A 270 15.34 -12.00 6.46
N ALA A 271 16.67 -11.97 6.60
CA ALA A 271 17.50 -13.15 6.43
C ALA A 271 17.11 -14.28 7.40
N LYS A 272 17.36 -15.56 7.03
CA LYS A 272 16.80 -16.76 7.69
C LYS A 272 17.03 -16.89 9.21
N ASN A 273 17.96 -16.13 9.79
CA ASN A 273 18.27 -16.11 11.23
C ASN A 273 17.93 -14.77 11.92
N THR A 274 17.34 -13.83 11.20
CA THR A 274 16.97 -12.50 11.71
C THR A 274 15.47 -12.47 11.94
N ASN A 275 15.05 -12.22 13.18
CA ASN A 275 13.66 -11.91 13.51
C ASN A 275 13.46 -10.39 13.66
N LYS A 276 12.21 -9.99 13.86
CA LYS A 276 11.82 -8.59 14.07
C LYS A 276 12.62 -7.92 15.19
N GLU A 277 12.65 -8.51 16.39
CA GLU A 277 13.28 -7.86 17.55
C GLU A 277 14.79 -7.68 17.35
N ASN A 278 15.47 -8.69 16.81
CA ASN A 278 16.91 -8.65 16.53
C ASN A 278 17.22 -7.61 15.45
N PHE A 279 16.39 -7.53 14.40
CA PHE A 279 16.56 -6.51 13.37
C PHE A 279 16.38 -5.09 13.92
N GLU A 280 15.31 -4.83 14.68
CA GLU A 280 15.07 -3.49 15.23
C GLU A 280 16.14 -3.07 16.24
N LYS A 281 16.68 -4.02 17.02
CA LYS A 281 17.84 -3.77 17.88
C LYS A 281 19.07 -3.39 17.05
N PHE A 282 19.41 -4.20 16.05
CA PHE A 282 20.49 -3.90 15.11
C PHE A 282 20.31 -2.54 14.43
N PHE A 283 19.10 -2.22 13.98
CA PHE A 283 18.78 -0.95 13.32
C PHE A 283 19.07 0.24 14.25
N LYS A 284 18.60 0.18 15.51
CA LYS A 284 18.85 1.22 16.51
C LYS A 284 20.34 1.39 16.82
N GLU A 285 21.06 0.28 17.00
CA GLU A 285 22.51 0.28 17.27
C GLU A 285 23.33 0.83 16.08
N THR A 286 22.82 0.64 14.86
CA THR A 286 23.49 1.04 13.63
C THR A 286 23.21 2.50 13.28
N ILE A 287 21.95 2.92 13.28
CA ILE A 287 21.52 4.26 12.86
C ILE A 287 21.82 5.33 13.92
N LYS A 288 21.75 4.96 15.21
CA LYS A 288 22.05 5.84 16.36
C LYS A 288 21.35 7.20 16.32
N ASN A 289 20.13 7.22 15.81
CA ASN A 289 19.28 8.42 15.75
C ASN A 289 17.83 8.02 16.04
N GLU A 290 17.30 8.47 17.18
CA GLU A 290 15.95 8.11 17.65
C GLU A 290 14.82 8.67 16.77
N LYS A 291 15.13 9.64 15.91
CA LYS A 291 14.18 10.22 14.95
C LYS A 291 14.08 9.43 13.65
N VAL A 292 14.95 8.45 13.44
CA VAL A 292 14.83 7.46 12.37
C VAL A 292 14.27 6.19 12.98
N ILE A 293 13.01 5.89 12.65
CA ILE A 293 12.19 4.92 13.37
C ILE A 293 11.93 3.73 12.44
N PRO A 294 12.39 2.50 12.77
CA PRO A 294 12.02 1.33 12.01
C PRO A 294 10.55 1.00 12.25
N ILE A 295 9.83 0.70 11.18
CA ILE A 295 8.43 0.22 11.20
C ILE A 295 8.35 -1.05 10.35
N ASP A 296 7.57 -2.03 10.80
CA ASP A 296 7.46 -3.32 10.13
C ASP A 296 6.23 -3.35 9.25
N PHE A 297 6.42 -3.59 7.96
CA PHE A 297 5.36 -3.76 7.00
C PHE A 297 4.25 -4.68 7.51
N GLN A 298 4.59 -5.80 8.12
CA GLN A 298 3.62 -6.82 8.52
C GLN A 298 2.69 -6.35 9.65
N PHE A 299 3.09 -5.29 10.36
CA PHE A 299 2.36 -4.75 11.53
C PHE A 299 1.81 -3.35 11.29
N ASP A 300 2.58 -2.52 10.59
CA ASP A 300 2.38 -1.08 10.52
C ASP A 300 1.91 -0.62 9.13
N TYR A 301 2.19 -1.36 8.04
CA TYR A 301 1.91 -0.90 6.67
C TYR A 301 0.99 -1.81 5.84
N ALA A 302 0.95 -3.12 6.08
CA ALA A 302 0.19 -4.11 5.29
C ALA A 302 -1.34 -3.87 5.23
N SER A 303 -1.80 -2.80 5.89
CA SER A 303 -3.17 -2.55 6.27
C SER A 303 -3.57 -1.08 6.02
N ILE A 304 -2.75 -0.27 5.32
CA ILE A 304 -3.02 1.15 5.03
C ILE A 304 -4.28 1.42 4.20
N TRP A 305 -4.93 0.39 3.66
CA TRP A 305 -6.09 0.49 2.78
C TRP A 305 -7.40 -0.04 3.38
N GLY A 306 -7.38 -0.47 4.64
CA GLY A 306 -8.57 -1.00 5.30
C GLY A 306 -8.76 -0.48 6.72
N PRO A 307 -9.92 -0.80 7.32
CA PRO A 307 -10.36 -0.25 8.59
C PRO A 307 -9.54 -0.72 9.81
N VAL A 308 -9.22 -2.02 9.91
CA VAL A 308 -8.38 -2.59 10.98
C VAL A 308 -7.00 -1.98 10.90
N GLY A 309 -6.43 -1.93 9.70
CA GLY A 309 -5.13 -1.35 9.50
C GLY A 309 -5.02 0.11 9.81
N THR A 310 -6.03 0.89 9.42
CA THR A 310 -6.13 2.30 9.79
C THR A 310 -6.03 2.49 11.31
N LEU A 311 -6.74 1.68 12.10
CA LEU A 311 -6.69 1.75 13.57
C LEU A 311 -5.30 1.42 14.11
N HIS A 312 -4.66 0.37 13.58
CA HIS A 312 -3.31 -0.01 13.98
C HIS A 312 -2.27 1.04 13.60
N PHE A 313 -2.35 1.58 12.39
CA PHE A 313 -1.47 2.64 11.90
C PHE A 313 -1.57 3.87 12.81
N VAL A 314 -2.78 4.31 13.12
CA VAL A 314 -3.02 5.45 14.01
C VAL A 314 -2.37 5.23 15.37
N GLU A 315 -2.58 4.08 16.01
CA GLU A 315 -2.00 3.82 17.34
C GLU A 315 -0.47 3.66 17.29
N SER A 316 0.04 2.89 16.32
CA SER A 316 1.46 2.60 16.19
C SER A 316 2.27 3.87 15.93
N PHE A 317 1.85 4.68 14.94
CA PHE A 317 2.55 5.91 14.60
C PHE A 317 2.43 6.96 15.70
N ALA A 318 1.28 7.04 16.38
CA ALA A 318 1.14 7.92 17.53
C ALA A 318 2.15 7.57 18.63
N LYS A 319 2.30 6.27 18.95
CA LYS A 319 3.29 5.79 19.93
C LYS A 319 4.72 6.08 19.50
N HIS A 320 5.05 5.85 18.23
CA HIS A 320 6.36 6.19 17.68
C HIS A 320 6.67 7.70 17.75
N LEU A 321 5.64 8.53 17.69
CA LEU A 321 5.75 9.98 17.87
C LEU A 321 5.72 10.43 19.33
N GLY A 322 5.62 9.50 20.28
CA GLY A 322 5.73 9.75 21.73
C GLY A 322 4.40 9.87 22.48
N VAL A 323 3.28 9.45 21.89
CA VAL A 323 2.01 9.28 22.63
C VAL A 323 2.13 8.08 23.56
N THR A 324 1.71 8.22 24.83
CA THR A 324 1.80 7.12 25.79
C THR A 324 0.60 6.18 25.69
N GLN A 325 0.69 5.02 26.35
CA GLN A 325 -0.48 4.14 26.46
C GLN A 325 -1.59 4.80 27.31
N GLU A 326 -1.25 5.58 28.34
CA GLU A 326 -2.26 6.29 29.14
C GLU A 326 -3.05 7.30 28.29
N ASP A 327 -2.37 8.02 27.38
CA ASP A 327 -3.03 8.95 26.45
C ASP A 327 -4.05 8.22 25.57
N LEU A 328 -3.67 7.07 25.01
CA LEU A 328 -4.58 6.25 24.17
C LEU A 328 -5.73 5.66 25.00
N ASP A 329 -5.45 5.21 26.22
CA ASP A 329 -6.46 4.66 27.13
C ASP A 329 -7.51 5.70 27.53
N SER A 330 -7.15 6.99 27.55
CA SER A 330 -8.07 8.10 27.83
C SER A 330 -9.16 8.31 26.76
N ILE A 331 -8.95 7.75 25.56
CA ILE A 331 -9.87 7.87 24.40
C ILE A 331 -10.30 6.50 23.84
N LYS A 332 -10.04 5.41 24.58
CA LYS A 332 -10.30 4.03 24.11
C LYS A 332 -11.77 3.73 23.84
N ASP A 333 -12.67 4.45 24.50
CA ASP A 333 -14.12 4.36 24.33
C ASP A 333 -14.57 4.78 22.91
N LYS A 334 -13.79 5.64 22.26
CA LYS A 334 -14.01 6.05 20.86
C LYS A 334 -13.52 5.02 19.86
N LYS A 335 -12.63 4.09 20.26
CA LYS A 335 -12.08 3.08 19.37
C LYS A 335 -13.18 2.07 19.01
N PRO A 336 -13.48 1.86 17.73
CA PRO A 336 -14.41 0.81 17.35
C PRO A 336 -13.85 -0.57 17.71
N LYS A 337 -14.74 -1.45 18.15
CA LYS A 337 -14.40 -2.85 18.42
C LYS A 337 -14.14 -3.57 17.08
N ILE A 338 -12.99 -4.22 16.98
CA ILE A 338 -12.68 -5.13 15.88
C ILE A 338 -13.28 -6.51 16.22
N PRO A 339 -14.16 -7.08 15.38
CA PRO A 339 -14.67 -8.42 15.61
C PRO A 339 -13.60 -9.47 15.29
N GLN A 340 -13.72 -10.66 15.88
CA GLN A 340 -12.92 -11.81 15.43
C GLN A 340 -13.57 -12.45 14.21
N THR A 341 -12.78 -12.92 13.24
CA THR A 341 -13.31 -13.77 12.18
C THR A 341 -13.62 -15.14 12.77
N GLN A 342 -14.87 -15.60 12.63
CA GLN A 342 -15.28 -16.88 13.22
C GLN A 342 -16.15 -17.73 12.29
N GLU A 343 -16.81 -17.10 11.31
CA GLU A 343 -17.90 -17.71 10.55
C GLU A 343 -17.70 -17.47 9.06
N TYR A 344 -17.95 -18.51 8.26
CA TYR A 344 -17.94 -18.37 6.81
C TYR A 344 -19.16 -17.59 6.33
N LEU A 345 -18.97 -16.78 5.29
CA LEU A 345 -20.09 -16.10 4.65
C LEU A 345 -20.76 -17.02 3.62
N ARG A 346 -22.10 -17.14 3.70
CA ARG A 346 -22.91 -17.96 2.80
C ARG A 346 -24.07 -17.18 2.20
N ALA A 347 -24.38 -17.47 0.94
CA ALA A 347 -25.55 -16.89 0.29
C ALA A 347 -26.82 -17.65 0.71
N PRO A 348 -27.95 -16.97 0.97
CA PRO A 348 -29.16 -17.60 1.54
C PRO A 348 -29.66 -18.86 0.82
N ASN A 349 -29.55 -18.89 -0.52
CA ASN A 349 -30.05 -19.98 -1.35
C ASN A 349 -28.94 -20.88 -1.92
N GLN A 350 -27.70 -20.68 -1.48
CA GLN A 350 -26.52 -21.44 -1.95
C GLN A 350 -25.55 -21.65 -0.77
N PRO A 351 -25.97 -22.39 0.28
CA PRO A 351 -25.19 -22.54 1.52
C PRO A 351 -23.93 -23.41 1.38
N ASP A 352 -23.81 -24.15 0.28
CA ASP A 352 -22.66 -24.97 -0.08
C ASP A 352 -21.58 -24.18 -0.85
N LYS A 353 -21.95 -23.04 -1.43
CA LYS A 353 -21.05 -22.20 -2.23
C LYS A 353 -20.15 -21.32 -1.36
N LYS A 354 -18.91 -21.18 -1.80
CA LYS A 354 -17.81 -20.63 -0.98
C LYS A 354 -17.42 -19.20 -1.38
N LEU A 355 -16.75 -18.50 -0.47
CA LEU A 355 -16.16 -17.17 -0.72
C LEU A 355 -14.63 -17.28 -0.76
N ALA A 356 -14.04 -16.82 -1.86
CA ALA A 356 -12.59 -16.63 -1.97
C ALA A 356 -12.21 -15.16 -1.83
N VAL A 357 -11.03 -14.90 -1.28
CA VAL A 357 -10.40 -13.57 -1.26
C VAL A 357 -9.02 -13.65 -1.93
N MET A 358 -8.64 -12.61 -2.66
CA MET A 358 -7.30 -12.49 -3.23
C MET A 358 -6.71 -11.13 -2.87
N TYR A 359 -5.47 -11.19 -2.44
CA TYR A 359 -4.60 -10.18 -1.88
C TYR A 359 -4.74 -10.06 -0.36
N TYR A 360 -3.59 -10.06 0.35
CA TYR A 360 -3.53 -10.05 1.82
C TYR A 360 -4.26 -8.87 2.45
N ASN A 361 -4.29 -7.71 1.80
CA ASN A 361 -4.93 -6.51 2.34
C ASN A 361 -6.47 -6.64 2.46
N LEU A 362 -7.08 -7.63 1.81
CA LEU A 362 -8.50 -7.91 1.97
C LEU A 362 -8.83 -8.54 3.30
N TRP A 363 -7.88 -9.20 3.96
CA TRP A 363 -8.09 -9.70 5.33
C TRP A 363 -8.49 -8.58 6.28
N ASP A 364 -7.94 -7.38 6.10
CA ASP A 364 -8.32 -6.18 6.84
C ASP A 364 -9.86 -5.96 6.82
N HIS A 365 -10.42 -6.01 5.62
CA HIS A 365 -11.83 -5.77 5.38
C HIS A 365 -12.68 -6.94 5.90
N MET A 366 -12.24 -8.17 5.65
CA MET A 366 -12.94 -9.38 6.12
C MET A 366 -12.99 -9.45 7.63
N ILE A 367 -11.89 -9.10 8.31
CA ILE A 367 -11.79 -9.06 9.77
C ILE A 367 -12.78 -8.06 10.33
N MET A 368 -12.83 -6.84 9.80
CA MET A 368 -13.79 -5.84 10.30
C MET A 368 -15.25 -6.27 10.08
N LEU A 369 -15.52 -7.07 9.05
CA LEU A 369 -16.84 -7.65 8.82
C LEU A 369 -17.08 -8.97 9.59
N GLY A 370 -16.09 -9.48 10.32
CA GLY A 370 -16.14 -10.77 11.00
C GLY A 370 -16.23 -11.98 10.07
N ILE A 371 -15.86 -11.81 8.80
CA ILE A 371 -15.96 -12.85 7.76
C ILE A 371 -14.72 -13.73 7.78
N GLN A 372 -14.90 -15.04 7.89
CA GLN A 372 -13.88 -16.03 7.55
C GLN A 372 -14.02 -16.38 6.07
N PRO A 373 -13.02 -16.13 5.20
CA PRO A 373 -13.04 -16.63 3.84
C PRO A 373 -12.77 -18.13 3.81
N ASP A 374 -13.36 -18.85 2.84
CA ASP A 374 -13.06 -20.26 2.61
C ASP A 374 -11.68 -20.43 2.00
N TYR A 375 -11.36 -19.54 1.06
CA TYR A 375 -10.08 -19.53 0.35
C TYR A 375 -9.46 -18.15 0.41
N SER A 376 -8.14 -18.11 0.54
CA SER A 376 -7.33 -16.90 0.44
C SER A 376 -6.06 -17.19 -0.34
N ASP A 377 -5.51 -16.21 -1.03
CA ASP A 377 -4.10 -16.28 -1.40
C ASP A 377 -3.21 -16.07 -0.16
N LYS A 378 -1.97 -16.52 -0.25
CA LYS A 378 -0.95 -16.29 0.78
C LYS A 378 -0.51 -14.83 0.75
N ASN A 379 -0.31 -14.26 1.94
CA ASN A 379 0.39 -12.99 2.12
C ASN A 379 1.83 -13.03 1.59
N SER A 380 2.55 -14.13 1.82
CA SER A 380 3.91 -14.32 1.36
C SER A 380 4.23 -15.81 1.16
N GLN A 381 5.18 -16.11 0.27
CA GLN A 381 5.72 -17.46 0.11
C GLN A 381 6.81 -17.77 1.16
N GLU A 382 7.44 -16.74 1.73
CA GLU A 382 8.54 -16.84 2.68
C GLU A 382 8.29 -15.97 3.92
N GLY A 383 9.09 -16.20 4.97
CA GLY A 383 9.01 -15.46 6.22
C GLY A 383 8.05 -16.07 7.25
N PRO A 384 7.92 -15.44 8.43
CA PRO A 384 7.04 -15.93 9.50
C PRO A 384 5.54 -15.70 9.22
N TYR A 385 5.16 -14.65 8.49
CA TYR A 385 3.76 -14.25 8.27
C TYR A 385 3.30 -14.62 6.86
N GLN A 386 3.29 -15.91 6.54
CA GLN A 386 3.03 -16.39 5.17
C GLN A 386 1.55 -16.36 4.78
N LYS A 387 0.66 -16.71 5.72
CA LYS A 387 -0.78 -16.83 5.44
C LYS A 387 -1.45 -15.46 5.39
N VAL A 388 -1.28 -14.67 6.44
CA VAL A 388 -1.82 -13.32 6.60
C VAL A 388 -0.73 -12.39 7.12
N ALA A 389 -0.93 -11.07 7.02
CA ALA A 389 -0.02 -10.12 7.66
C ALA A 389 -0.08 -10.23 9.18
N GLY A 390 1.05 -9.98 9.86
CA GLY A 390 1.21 -10.18 11.30
C GLY A 390 0.17 -9.43 12.15
N VAL A 391 -0.21 -8.21 11.75
CA VAL A 391 -1.25 -7.42 12.43
C VAL A 391 -2.61 -8.12 12.50
N PHE A 392 -2.91 -9.01 11.56
CA PHE A 392 -4.21 -9.66 11.44
C PHE A 392 -4.34 -10.95 12.24
N GLU A 393 -3.23 -11.61 12.61
CA GLU A 393 -3.24 -12.95 13.20
C GLU A 393 -4.10 -13.02 14.48
N SER A 394 -4.02 -12.00 15.34
CA SER A 394 -4.76 -11.96 16.61
C SER A 394 -6.28 -11.83 16.46
N TYR A 395 -6.76 -11.43 15.27
CA TYR A 395 -8.19 -11.26 14.99
C TYR A 395 -8.82 -12.47 14.30
N ILE A 396 -8.02 -13.48 13.94
CA ILE A 396 -8.49 -14.67 13.26
C ILE A 396 -8.60 -15.79 14.28
N LYS A 397 -9.84 -16.26 14.55
CA LYS A 397 -10.06 -17.28 15.58
C LYS A 397 -9.41 -18.62 15.24
N ASP A 398 -9.46 -19.01 13.98
CA ASP A 398 -8.86 -20.24 13.49
C ASP A 398 -8.41 -20.05 12.04
N ILE A 399 -7.11 -19.79 11.87
CA ILE A 399 -6.50 -19.56 10.56
C ILE A 399 -6.58 -20.79 9.66
N ASN A 400 -6.70 -22.00 10.22
CA ASN A 400 -6.71 -23.25 9.45
C ASN A 400 -8.05 -23.53 8.78
N LYS A 401 -9.09 -22.75 9.11
CA LYS A 401 -10.36 -22.77 8.39
C LYS A 401 -10.26 -22.23 6.97
N THR A 402 -9.29 -21.37 6.69
CA THR A 402 -9.05 -20.88 5.33
C THR A 402 -8.02 -21.76 4.65
N ASP A 403 -8.36 -22.18 3.44
CA ASP A 403 -7.44 -22.86 2.53
C ASP A 403 -6.63 -21.81 1.74
N PHE A 404 -5.31 -21.87 1.90
CA PHE A 404 -4.36 -20.95 1.28
C PHE A 404 -3.63 -21.53 0.06
N GLU A 405 -3.94 -22.78 -0.31
CA GLU A 405 -3.21 -23.51 -1.35
C GLU A 405 -4.04 -23.63 -2.63
N THR A 406 -5.34 -23.95 -2.51
CA THR A 406 -6.20 -24.27 -3.66
C THR A 406 -6.34 -23.10 -4.65
N LEU A 407 -6.51 -21.87 -4.15
CA LEU A 407 -6.68 -20.66 -4.98
C LEU A 407 -5.53 -19.69 -4.81
N ASN A 408 -4.31 -20.21 -4.81
CA ASN A 408 -3.11 -19.38 -4.77
C ASN A 408 -2.88 -18.70 -6.14
N ARG A 409 -2.68 -17.37 -6.14
CA ARG A 409 -2.50 -16.54 -7.35
C ARG A 409 -1.42 -17.05 -8.31
N TYR A 410 -0.40 -17.73 -7.80
CA TYR A 410 0.70 -18.27 -8.62
C TYR A 410 0.32 -19.52 -9.42
N ASN A 411 -0.76 -20.21 -9.04
CA ASN A 411 -1.23 -21.45 -9.66
C ASN A 411 -2.72 -21.38 -10.01
N LEU A 412 -3.30 -20.17 -10.09
CA LEU A 412 -4.74 -20.00 -10.28
C LEU A 412 -5.15 -20.42 -11.71
N SER A 413 -6.09 -21.36 -11.82
CA SER A 413 -6.63 -21.87 -13.09
C SER A 413 -8.16 -21.90 -13.10
N GLU A 414 -8.75 -22.01 -14.29
CA GLU A 414 -10.21 -22.17 -14.45
C GLU A 414 -10.71 -23.43 -13.73
N GLU A 415 -9.97 -24.54 -13.85
CA GLU A 415 -10.27 -25.79 -13.15
C GLU A 415 -10.25 -25.62 -11.63
N ALA A 416 -9.26 -24.91 -11.09
CA ALA A 416 -9.18 -24.64 -9.66
C ALA A 416 -10.39 -23.83 -9.17
N ILE A 417 -10.81 -22.80 -9.93
CA ILE A 417 -12.00 -22.00 -9.59
C ILE A 417 -13.28 -22.84 -9.67
N HIS A 418 -13.41 -23.69 -10.69
CA HIS A 418 -14.54 -24.60 -10.83
C HIS A 418 -14.62 -25.56 -9.64
N ASN A 419 -13.52 -26.21 -9.30
CA ASN A 419 -13.43 -27.20 -8.21
C ASN A 419 -13.61 -26.58 -6.81
N ALA A 420 -13.26 -25.30 -6.66
CA ALA A 420 -13.46 -24.57 -5.41
C ALA A 420 -14.94 -24.28 -5.09
N ASN A 421 -15.87 -24.55 -6.01
CA ASN A 421 -17.31 -24.35 -5.82
C ASN A 421 -17.67 -22.92 -5.32
N LEU A 422 -17.09 -21.90 -5.96
CA LEU A 422 -17.24 -20.52 -5.51
C LEU A 422 -18.63 -19.94 -5.79
N TYR A 423 -19.16 -19.19 -4.83
CA TYR A 423 -20.24 -18.23 -5.02
C TYR A 423 -19.68 -16.91 -5.58
N ALA A 424 -18.64 -16.43 -4.91
CA ALA A 424 -18.05 -15.13 -5.14
C ALA A 424 -16.55 -15.14 -4.86
N TYR A 425 -15.86 -14.18 -5.46
CA TYR A 425 -14.44 -13.98 -5.31
C TYR A 425 -14.15 -12.49 -5.13
N ALA A 426 -13.64 -12.15 -3.95
CA ALA A 426 -13.26 -10.80 -3.58
C ALA A 426 -11.81 -10.46 -3.98
N THR A 427 -11.60 -9.29 -4.58
CA THR A 427 -10.26 -8.79 -4.93
C THR A 427 -10.29 -7.29 -5.24
N ASN A 428 -9.11 -6.70 -5.44
CA ASN A 428 -8.95 -5.35 -5.97
C ASN A 428 -9.36 -5.31 -7.45
N GLU A 429 -10.06 -4.26 -7.89
CA GLU A 429 -10.58 -4.15 -9.26
C GLU A 429 -9.48 -4.31 -10.33
N SER A 430 -8.31 -3.71 -10.08
CA SER A 430 -7.12 -3.84 -10.95
C SER A 430 -6.71 -5.30 -11.13
N HIS A 431 -6.71 -6.08 -10.05
CA HIS A 431 -6.30 -7.48 -10.03
C HIS A 431 -7.38 -8.40 -10.60
N TRP A 432 -8.66 -8.08 -10.40
CA TRP A 432 -9.75 -8.78 -11.06
C TRP A 432 -9.58 -8.73 -12.58
N ARG A 433 -9.30 -7.54 -13.12
CA ARG A 433 -9.12 -7.35 -14.56
C ARG A 433 -7.90 -8.11 -15.09
N MET A 434 -6.80 -8.13 -14.33
CA MET A 434 -5.57 -8.80 -14.74
C MET A 434 -5.65 -10.33 -14.69
N PHE A 435 -6.17 -10.89 -13.61
CA PHE A 435 -6.03 -12.32 -13.32
C PHE A 435 -7.35 -13.09 -13.42
N ASN A 436 -8.43 -12.57 -12.81
CA ASN A 436 -9.63 -13.38 -12.56
C ASN A 436 -10.67 -13.30 -13.68
N SER A 437 -10.84 -12.13 -14.31
CA SER A 437 -11.90 -11.91 -15.30
C SER A 437 -11.83 -12.81 -16.53
N ARG A 438 -10.66 -13.41 -16.79
CA ARG A 438 -10.45 -14.35 -17.90
C ARG A 438 -10.86 -15.79 -17.55
N LEU A 439 -10.97 -16.11 -16.27
CA LEU A 439 -11.19 -17.45 -15.74
C LEU A 439 -12.63 -17.69 -15.27
N VAL A 440 -13.49 -16.67 -15.34
CA VAL A 440 -14.88 -16.74 -14.89
C VAL A 440 -15.81 -16.13 -15.93
N ASN A 441 -17.06 -16.57 -15.92
CA ASN A 441 -18.13 -15.96 -16.70
C ASN A 441 -18.61 -14.68 -15.99
N ASP A 442 -18.05 -13.53 -16.40
CA ASP A 442 -18.49 -12.21 -15.94
C ASP A 442 -19.10 -11.38 -17.09
N HIS A 443 -19.67 -10.22 -16.75
CA HIS A 443 -20.32 -9.30 -17.70
C HIS A 443 -19.38 -8.75 -18.79
N ARG A 444 -18.05 -8.96 -18.70
CA ARG A 444 -17.06 -8.53 -19.70
C ARG A 444 -16.59 -9.67 -20.58
N ASN A 445 -16.54 -10.88 -20.05
CA ASN A 445 -16.14 -12.10 -20.77
C ASN A 445 -17.23 -13.16 -20.59
N ALA A 446 -18.40 -12.93 -21.19
CA ALA A 446 -19.52 -13.85 -21.13
C ALA A 446 -19.18 -15.11 -21.95
N ASP A 447 -18.83 -16.18 -21.24
CA ASP A 447 -18.53 -17.49 -21.81
C ASP A 447 -19.22 -18.54 -20.95
N GLU A 448 -20.20 -19.25 -21.52
CA GLU A 448 -21.01 -20.22 -20.80
C GLU A 448 -20.23 -21.44 -20.33
N SER A 449 -19.05 -21.71 -20.90
CA SER A 449 -18.18 -22.80 -20.42
C SER A 449 -17.49 -22.45 -19.09
N LYS A 450 -17.39 -21.16 -18.74
CA LYS A 450 -16.65 -20.70 -17.55
C LYS A 450 -17.52 -20.70 -16.30
N PRO A 451 -16.90 -20.89 -15.11
CA PRO A 451 -17.62 -20.86 -13.85
C PRO A 451 -18.29 -19.49 -13.62
N LYS A 452 -19.57 -19.50 -13.24
CA LYS A 452 -20.34 -18.31 -12.88
C LYS A 452 -20.02 -17.89 -11.45
N VAL A 453 -19.09 -16.94 -11.29
CA VAL A 453 -18.63 -16.46 -9.98
C VAL A 453 -18.89 -14.96 -9.88
N LYS A 454 -19.48 -14.51 -8.76
CA LYS A 454 -19.71 -13.08 -8.53
C LYS A 454 -18.41 -12.37 -8.12
N SER A 455 -18.18 -11.18 -8.65
CA SER A 455 -17.04 -10.35 -8.27
C SER A 455 -17.38 -9.47 -7.06
N ILE A 456 -16.58 -9.55 -5.99
CA ILE A 456 -16.65 -8.61 -4.85
C ILE A 456 -15.46 -7.64 -4.94
N LEU A 457 -15.68 -6.46 -5.51
CA LEU A 457 -14.59 -5.56 -5.85
C LEU A 457 -14.33 -4.51 -4.77
N THR A 458 -13.05 -4.17 -4.57
CA THR A 458 -12.59 -2.96 -3.87
C THR A 458 -11.44 -2.29 -4.64
N GLY A 459 -10.88 -1.20 -4.13
CA GLY A 459 -9.75 -0.49 -4.72
C GLY A 459 -8.74 -0.03 -3.68
N ARG A 460 -7.46 0.10 -4.08
CA ARG A 460 -6.36 0.59 -3.23
C ARG A 460 -5.94 2.01 -3.60
N GLY A 461 -6.93 2.87 -3.90
CA GLY A 461 -6.65 4.13 -4.57
C GLY A 461 -6.18 3.97 -6.01
N ASP A 462 -6.36 2.80 -6.63
CA ASP A 462 -6.02 2.57 -8.04
C ASP A 462 -6.93 3.36 -8.99
N ASN A 463 -8.07 3.85 -8.50
CA ASN A 463 -9.07 4.64 -9.22
C ASN A 463 -9.62 5.77 -8.35
N ASP A 464 -10.41 6.65 -8.95
CA ASP A 464 -11.01 7.80 -8.27
C ASP A 464 -12.14 7.42 -7.30
N LEU A 465 -12.71 6.20 -7.40
CA LEU A 465 -13.82 5.75 -6.55
C LEU A 465 -13.39 5.52 -5.10
N THR A 466 -12.12 5.19 -4.87
CA THR A 466 -11.54 4.97 -3.54
C THR A 466 -10.51 6.04 -3.20
N ARG A 467 -10.70 7.25 -3.73
CA ARG A 467 -9.87 8.42 -3.45
C ARG A 467 -10.71 9.59 -2.96
N SER A 468 -10.05 10.49 -2.27
CA SER A 468 -10.65 11.73 -1.77
C SER A 468 -9.83 12.94 -2.20
N PRO A 469 -10.47 14.11 -2.39
CA PRO A 469 -9.78 15.36 -2.71
C PRO A 469 -8.65 15.63 -1.72
N PHE A 470 -7.46 15.97 -2.25
CA PHE A 470 -6.31 16.31 -1.42
C PHE A 470 -5.44 17.36 -2.10
N GLU A 471 -5.07 18.39 -1.34
CA GLU A 471 -4.10 19.40 -1.79
C GLU A 471 -2.74 19.13 -1.13
N PHE A 472 -1.81 18.62 -1.92
CA PHE A 472 -0.46 18.33 -1.44
C PHE A 472 0.33 19.63 -1.32
N HIS A 473 0.79 19.90 -0.10
CA HIS A 473 1.78 20.93 0.19
C HIS A 473 3.12 20.35 0.61
N PHE A 474 4.19 20.99 0.15
CA PHE A 474 5.48 20.92 0.80
C PHE A 474 5.58 21.98 1.91
N TYR A 475 6.17 21.62 3.03
CA TYR A 475 6.55 22.57 4.06
C TYR A 475 8.07 22.79 4.08
N ASP A 476 8.47 24.04 3.87
CA ASP A 476 9.85 24.48 4.03
C ASP A 476 10.10 24.86 5.49
N TYR A 477 10.84 24.01 6.19
CA TYR A 477 11.21 24.29 7.57
C TYR A 477 12.06 25.55 7.68
N LYS A 478 12.95 25.87 6.72
CA LYS A 478 13.89 27.00 6.84
C LYS A 478 13.13 28.33 6.77
N ASP A 479 12.27 28.44 5.77
CA ASP A 479 11.56 29.69 5.46
C ASP A 479 10.21 29.82 6.17
N HIS A 480 9.77 28.75 6.85
CA HIS A 480 8.46 28.67 7.49
C HIS A 480 7.32 28.91 6.49
N THR A 481 7.41 28.24 5.33
CA THR A 481 6.50 28.43 4.21
C THR A 481 5.84 27.12 3.77
N LEU A 482 4.56 27.20 3.42
CA LEU A 482 3.82 26.14 2.75
C LEU A 482 3.78 26.43 1.25
N HIS A 483 4.15 25.44 0.45
CA HIS A 483 4.18 25.50 -0.99
C HIS A 483 3.22 24.47 -1.56
N LYS A 484 2.21 24.91 -2.30
CA LYS A 484 1.35 23.99 -3.05
C LYS A 484 2.17 23.29 -4.13
N VAL A 485 2.05 21.98 -4.24
CA VAL A 485 2.78 21.21 -5.26
C VAL A 485 2.00 21.21 -6.56
N VAL A 486 2.65 21.67 -7.63
CA VAL A 486 2.08 21.71 -8.98
C VAL A 486 2.96 20.85 -9.90
N GLY A 487 2.34 19.88 -10.57
CA GLY A 487 3.02 18.94 -11.45
C GLY A 487 2.11 18.43 -12.55
N LYS A 488 2.67 17.64 -13.47
CA LYS A 488 1.88 17.01 -14.54
C LYS A 488 0.90 16.01 -13.92
N PRO A 489 -0.42 16.20 -14.08
CA PRO A 489 -1.39 15.26 -13.53
C PRO A 489 -1.22 13.88 -14.17
N SER A 490 -1.33 12.83 -13.36
CA SER A 490 -1.40 11.45 -13.85
C SER A 490 -2.65 11.26 -14.73
N ASP A 491 -2.49 10.63 -15.90
CA ASP A 491 -3.63 10.18 -16.72
C ASP A 491 -4.33 8.95 -16.10
N LYS A 492 -3.65 8.21 -15.21
CA LYS A 492 -4.29 7.21 -14.33
C LYS A 492 -5.04 7.96 -13.22
N GLY A 493 -6.36 7.91 -13.31
CA GLY A 493 -7.31 8.76 -12.59
C GLY A 493 -8.48 9.17 -13.49
N LYS A 494 -8.30 9.23 -14.82
CA LYS A 494 -9.40 9.52 -15.77
C LYS A 494 -10.36 8.33 -16.00
N GLY A 495 -10.66 7.56 -14.96
CA GLY A 495 -11.60 6.43 -14.98
C GLY A 495 -13.05 6.89 -14.84
N LYS A 496 -13.69 7.24 -15.96
CA LYS A 496 -15.09 7.70 -16.10
C LYS A 496 -15.40 9.05 -15.43
N LYS A 497 -16.02 9.94 -16.21
CA LYS A 497 -16.51 11.26 -15.80
C LYS A 497 -17.15 11.22 -14.42
N PHE A 498 -16.78 12.19 -13.59
CA PHE A 498 -17.50 12.64 -12.42
C PHE A 498 -19.02 12.64 -12.69
N ILE A 499 -19.77 11.99 -11.81
CA ILE A 499 -21.12 12.48 -11.51
C ILE A 499 -20.87 13.79 -10.77
N GLU A 500 -21.34 14.90 -11.33
CA GLU A 500 -21.29 16.23 -10.72
C GLU A 500 -21.89 16.15 -9.31
N PHE A 501 -21.04 16.17 -8.29
CA PHE A 501 -21.48 16.53 -6.95
C PHE A 501 -21.60 18.05 -6.95
N GLY A 502 -22.84 18.52 -7.02
CA GLY A 502 -23.19 19.93 -6.99
C GLY A 502 -22.61 20.65 -5.78
N ASP A 503 -22.20 21.89 -6.05
CA ASP A 503 -22.07 23.02 -5.14
C ASP A 503 -21.34 22.74 -3.81
N GLN A 504 -20.01 22.81 -3.86
CA GLN A 504 -19.27 23.24 -2.67
C GLN A 504 -19.57 24.71 -2.41
N PRO A 505 -19.90 25.11 -1.16
CA PRO A 505 -20.05 26.51 -0.82
C PRO A 505 -18.70 27.22 -0.97
N SER A 506 -18.74 28.40 -1.61
CA SER A 506 -17.62 29.31 -1.74
C SER A 506 -17.03 29.66 -0.37
N TRP A 507 -15.70 29.54 -0.28
CA TRP A 507 -14.91 30.04 0.82
C TRP A 507 -15.12 31.56 0.99
N ASN A 508 -15.52 31.99 2.19
CA ASN A 508 -15.35 33.34 2.72
C ASN A 508 -14.67 33.24 4.08
#